data_AF-A0AAD5UCT6-F1
#
_entry.id   AF-A0AAD5UCT6-F1
#
_cell.length_a   1.000
_cell.length_b   1.000
_cell.length_c   1.000
_cell.angle_alpha   90.00
_cell.angle_beta   90.00
_cell.angle_gamma   90.00
#
_symmetry.space_group_name_H-M   'P 1'
#
loop_
_entity.id
_entity.type
_entity.pdbx_description
1 polymer ?
#
loop_
_entity_poly.entity_id
_entity_poly.type
_entity_poly.pdbx_seq_one_letter_code
_entity_poly.pdbx_strand_id
1 'polypeptide(L)'
;MHPPSPISHGEQFVKSIYDALVSSPQWKDTLFILTFDEAGGFGDHVPPPVNVPAGDSYAYQEKVFATGEIATFDFTRLGVRVPTFLISPWVDAGVVEHDGKNNGGVYTHTSIIKFLKNLWNLDADLTPRTAWSATFEHLFRDSPRTIGRSVTTNGSKKPFYCWICILIIYTSIILF
;
A
#
# COMPACT_ATOMS: atom_id res chain seq x y z
N MET A 1 -13.56 0.60 -7.28
CA MET A 1 -13.06 1.95 -7.59
C MET A 1 -12.28 1.82 -8.88
N HIS A 2 -12.97 1.73 -10.02
CA HIS A 2 -12.32 1.62 -11.33
C HIS A 2 -13.33 2.09 -12.40
N PRO A 3 -12.93 2.94 -13.35
CA PRO A 3 -13.79 3.35 -14.44
C PRO A 3 -14.36 2.14 -15.21
N PRO A 4 -15.61 2.19 -15.68
CA PRO A 4 -16.55 3.33 -15.63
C PRO A 4 -17.39 3.40 -14.34
N SER A 5 -17.09 2.60 -13.31
CA SER A 5 -17.92 2.52 -12.10
C SER A 5 -17.78 3.78 -11.22
N PRO A 6 -18.87 4.27 -10.59
CA PRO A 6 -18.81 5.38 -9.65
C PRO A 6 -17.86 5.12 -8.48
N ILE A 7 -17.05 6.13 -8.14
CA ILE A 7 -16.11 6.08 -7.01
C ILE A 7 -16.85 5.88 -5.68
N SER A 8 -18.03 6.51 -5.53
CA SER A 8 -18.86 6.44 -4.32
C SER A 8 -19.24 5.02 -3.92
N HIS A 9 -19.53 4.12 -4.88
CA HIS A 9 -19.81 2.72 -4.59
C HIS A 9 -18.58 2.00 -4.01
N GLY A 10 -17.40 2.33 -4.53
CA GLY A 10 -16.15 1.81 -4.01
C GLY A 10 -15.84 2.29 -2.61
N GLU A 11 -16.05 3.58 -2.33
CA GLU A 11 -15.90 4.14 -0.98
C GLU A 11 -16.90 3.51 0.01
N GLN A 12 -18.15 3.32 -0.40
CA GLN A 12 -19.16 2.63 0.42
C GLN A 12 -18.76 1.19 0.75
N PHE A 13 -18.19 0.47 -0.23
CA PHE A 13 -17.71 -0.89 -0.03
C PHE A 13 -16.51 -0.94 0.93
N VAL A 14 -15.53 -0.06 0.76
CA VAL A 14 -14.40 0.04 1.71
C VAL A 14 -14.89 0.38 3.10
N LYS A 15 -15.85 1.30 3.22
CA LYS A 15 -16.48 1.66 4.49
C LYS A 15 -17.16 0.46 5.14
N SER A 16 -17.91 -0.36 4.39
CA SER A 16 -18.60 -1.51 4.97
C SER A 16 -17.61 -2.55 5.52
N ILE A 17 -16.46 -2.74 4.85
CA ILE A 17 -15.38 -3.60 5.36
C ILE A 17 -14.79 -3.01 6.65
N TYR A 18 -14.47 -1.71 6.64
CA TYR A 18 -13.94 -1.03 7.82
C TYR A 18 -14.89 -1.14 9.03
N ASP A 19 -16.17 -0.84 8.84
CA ASP A 19 -17.18 -0.92 9.91
C ASP A 19 -17.28 -2.35 10.47
N ALA A 20 -17.21 -3.38 9.60
CA ALA A 20 -17.23 -4.78 10.01
C ALA A 20 -15.99 -5.16 10.82
N LEU A 21 -14.80 -4.70 10.42
CA LEU A 21 -13.54 -4.98 11.14
C LEU A 21 -13.50 -4.29 12.50
N VAL A 22 -13.91 -3.02 12.59
CA VAL A 22 -13.86 -2.26 13.85
C VAL A 22 -14.92 -2.72 14.86
N SER A 23 -16.06 -3.24 14.39
CA SER A 23 -17.10 -3.82 15.25
C SER A 23 -16.81 -5.27 15.64
N SER A 24 -15.84 -5.92 15.01
CA SER A 24 -15.47 -7.31 15.27
C SER A 24 -14.68 -7.44 16.59
N PRO A 25 -14.89 -8.54 17.35
CA PRO A 25 -14.09 -8.80 18.55
C PRO A 25 -12.60 -9.04 18.25
N GLN A 26 -12.23 -9.32 17.00
CA GLN A 26 -10.86 -9.50 16.52
C GLN A 26 -10.15 -8.18 16.19
N TRP A 27 -10.84 -7.03 16.23
CA TRP A 27 -10.25 -5.73 15.87
C TRP A 27 -8.92 -5.45 16.57
N LYS A 28 -8.82 -5.83 17.85
CA LYS A 28 -7.62 -5.64 18.67
C LYS A 28 -6.37 -6.33 18.12
N ASP A 29 -6.51 -7.36 17.29
CA ASP A 29 -5.41 -8.13 16.71
C ASP A 29 -5.38 -8.02 15.17
N THR A 30 -6.04 -7.00 14.61
CA THR A 30 -6.21 -6.84 13.16
C THR A 30 -5.37 -5.69 12.61
N LEU A 31 -4.70 -5.94 11.49
CA LEU A 31 -4.15 -4.92 10.60
C LEU A 31 -4.93 -4.95 9.29
N PHE A 32 -5.63 -3.86 8.98
CA PHE A 32 -6.26 -3.69 7.68
C PHE A 32 -5.36 -2.83 6.79
N ILE A 33 -4.84 -3.42 5.71
CA ILE A 33 -4.06 -2.73 4.69
C ILE A 33 -4.97 -2.47 3.50
N LEU A 34 -5.19 -1.20 3.17
CA LEU A 34 -5.89 -0.78 1.96
C LEU A 34 -4.88 -0.22 0.98
N THR A 35 -4.74 -0.84 -0.19
CA THR A 35 -3.85 -0.40 -1.27
C THR A 35 -4.58 -0.43 -2.61
N PHE A 36 -3.94 0.13 -3.64
CA PHE A 36 -4.43 0.15 -5.02
C PHE A 36 -3.39 -0.50 -5.91
N ASP A 37 -3.84 -1.23 -6.92
CA ASP A 37 -2.98 -1.91 -7.89
C ASP A 37 -2.31 -0.91 -8.86
N GLU A 38 -3.03 0.15 -9.23
CA GLU A 38 -2.52 1.22 -10.10
C GLU A 38 -2.99 2.64 -9.73
N ALA A 39 -2.40 3.65 -10.38
CA ALA A 39 -2.70 5.07 -10.16
C ALA A 39 -3.88 5.59 -11.02
N GLY A 40 -4.46 4.75 -11.88
CA GLY A 40 -5.63 5.11 -12.71
C GLY A 40 -5.33 6.07 -13.88
N GLY A 41 -4.06 6.18 -14.31
CA GLY A 41 -3.65 6.89 -15.52
C GLY A 41 -3.52 8.42 -15.42
N PHE A 42 -3.84 9.04 -14.28
CA PHE A 42 -3.57 10.45 -14.06
C PHE A 42 -2.08 10.69 -13.80
N GLY A 43 -1.56 11.85 -14.25
CA GLY A 43 -0.16 12.21 -14.03
C GLY A 43 0.17 12.45 -12.56
N ASP A 44 1.27 11.85 -12.08
CA ASP A 44 1.91 12.19 -10.80
C ASP A 44 3.12 13.09 -11.06
N HIS A 45 3.34 14.07 -10.19
CA HIS A 45 4.46 15.00 -10.28
C HIS A 45 5.79 14.38 -9.85
N VAL A 46 5.77 13.28 -9.09
CA VAL A 46 6.98 12.58 -8.65
C VAL A 46 7.34 11.53 -9.69
N PRO A 47 8.52 11.64 -10.32
CA PRO A 47 9.00 10.63 -11.25
C PRO A 47 9.13 9.26 -10.58
N PRO A 48 8.71 8.16 -11.24
CA PRO A 48 8.95 6.83 -10.71
C PRO A 48 10.44 6.51 -10.54
N PRO A 49 10.85 5.87 -9.43
CA PRO A 49 12.22 5.41 -9.22
C PRO A 49 12.68 4.44 -10.31
N VAL A 50 13.95 4.58 -10.69
CA VAL A 50 14.66 3.75 -11.66
C VAL A 50 15.84 3.06 -10.99
N ASN A 51 16.47 2.10 -11.67
CA ASN A 51 17.59 1.29 -11.15
C ASN A 51 17.23 0.49 -9.89
N VAL A 52 15.97 0.04 -9.81
CA VAL A 52 15.50 -0.87 -8.75
C VAL A 52 15.65 -2.32 -9.21
N PRO A 53 15.86 -3.29 -8.30
CA PRO A 53 15.94 -4.70 -8.70
C PRO A 53 14.66 -5.19 -9.38
N ALA A 54 14.82 -5.93 -10.47
CA ALA A 54 13.72 -6.64 -11.12
C ALA A 54 13.15 -7.74 -10.20
N GLY A 55 11.93 -8.19 -10.49
CA GLY A 55 11.30 -9.30 -9.77
C GLY A 55 11.95 -10.64 -10.08
N ASP A 56 12.42 -10.81 -11.30
CA ASP A 56 13.07 -12.01 -11.82
C ASP A 56 14.00 -11.63 -12.98
N SER A 57 14.48 -12.63 -13.73
CA SER A 57 15.36 -12.44 -14.88
C SER A 57 14.61 -12.24 -16.20
N TYR A 58 13.28 -12.14 -16.20
CA TYR A 58 12.50 -11.97 -17.43
C TYR A 58 12.37 -10.50 -17.80
N ALA A 59 12.45 -10.22 -19.10
CA ALA A 59 12.18 -8.92 -19.67
C ALA A 59 11.05 -9.04 -20.69
N TYR A 60 10.23 -8.00 -20.78
CA TYR A 60 9.21 -7.88 -21.82
C TYR A 60 9.79 -7.15 -23.02
N GLN A 61 9.47 -7.60 -24.23
CA GLN A 61 9.89 -6.96 -25.47
C GLN A 61 8.67 -6.69 -26.33
N GLU A 62 8.54 -5.45 -26.80
CA GLU A 62 7.46 -5.04 -27.68
C GLU A 62 8.01 -4.29 -28.88
N LYS A 63 7.41 -4.54 -30.04
CA LYS A 63 7.72 -3.76 -31.24
C LYS A 63 6.98 -2.43 -31.17
N VAL A 64 7.73 -1.34 -31.08
CA VAL A 64 7.19 0.02 -31.09
C VAL A 64 6.47 0.25 -32.42
N PHE A 65 5.16 0.51 -32.36
CA PHE A 65 4.33 0.68 -33.56
C PHE A 65 4.87 1.77 -34.51
N ALA A 66 5.37 2.88 -33.95
CA ALA A 66 5.80 4.04 -34.72
C ALA A 66 7.15 3.86 -35.44
N THR A 67 8.12 3.18 -34.82
CA THR A 67 9.49 3.05 -35.35
C THR A 67 9.81 1.64 -35.85
N GLY A 68 9.04 0.65 -35.44
CA GLY A 68 9.31 -0.77 -35.70
C GLY A 68 10.47 -1.34 -34.88
N GLU A 69 11.08 -0.55 -34.00
CA GLU A 69 12.16 -0.98 -33.11
C GLU A 69 11.61 -1.84 -31.98
N ILE A 70 12.47 -2.69 -31.41
CA ILE A 70 12.12 -3.48 -30.23
C ILE A 70 12.44 -2.65 -28.97
N ALA A 71 11.40 -2.24 -28.26
CA ALA A 71 11.51 -1.70 -26.91
C ALA A 71 11.62 -2.87 -25.93
N THR A 72 12.59 -2.80 -25.02
CA THR A 72 12.75 -3.77 -23.93
C THR A 72 12.35 -3.12 -22.61
N PHE A 73 11.50 -3.80 -21.85
CA PHE A 73 11.13 -3.45 -20.50
C PHE A 73 11.67 -4.53 -19.55
N ASP A 74 12.73 -4.18 -18.83
CA ASP A 74 13.51 -5.08 -17.97
C ASP A 74 13.06 -5.09 -16.50
N PHE A 75 11.94 -4.42 -16.20
CA PHE A 75 11.39 -4.28 -14.87
C PHE A 75 12.38 -3.68 -13.85
N THR A 76 13.37 -2.87 -14.26
CA THR A 76 14.29 -2.18 -13.33
C THR A 76 13.81 -0.80 -12.88
N ARG A 77 12.53 -0.50 -13.09
CA ARG A 77 11.85 0.73 -12.66
C ARG A 77 10.53 0.43 -11.97
N LEU A 78 10.13 1.32 -11.07
CA LEU A 78 8.82 1.31 -10.43
C LEU A 78 7.80 2.09 -11.26
N GLY A 79 6.53 1.94 -10.91
CA GLY A 79 5.42 2.66 -11.51
C GLY A 79 5.07 3.92 -10.72
N VAL A 80 3.93 4.51 -11.04
CA VAL A 80 3.42 5.70 -10.35
C VAL A 80 3.06 5.36 -8.90
N ARG A 81 3.06 6.36 -8.02
CA ARG A 81 2.69 6.17 -6.61
C ARG A 81 1.20 5.88 -6.50
N VAL A 82 0.87 5.03 -5.54
CA VAL A 82 -0.47 4.78 -5.05
C VAL A 82 -0.51 5.06 -3.54
N PRO A 83 -1.66 5.50 -3.01
CA PRO A 83 -1.83 5.60 -1.58
C PRO A 83 -1.97 4.19 -0.99
N THR A 84 -1.36 3.96 0.17
CA THR A 84 -1.61 2.77 0.97
C THR A 84 -1.94 3.20 2.40
N PHE A 85 -2.95 2.59 2.99
CA PHE A 85 -3.39 2.90 4.33
C PHE A 85 -3.15 1.69 5.23
N LEU A 86 -2.46 1.93 6.34
CA LEU A 86 -2.38 1.00 7.46
C LEU A 86 -3.45 1.41 8.48
N ILE A 87 -4.38 0.50 8.76
CA ILE A 87 -5.50 0.77 9.64
C ILE A 87 -5.52 -0.27 10.75
N SER A 88 -5.18 0.13 11.97
CA SER A 88 -5.05 -0.79 13.10
C SER A 88 -5.01 -0.07 14.45
N PRO A 89 -5.40 -0.72 15.56
CA PRO A 89 -5.11 -0.25 16.91
C PRO A 89 -3.63 0.03 17.20
N TRP A 90 -2.76 -0.64 16.45
CA TRP A 90 -1.32 -0.69 16.70
C TRP A 90 -0.53 0.37 15.93
N VAL A 91 -1.15 1.14 15.04
CA VAL A 91 -0.47 2.23 14.32
C VAL A 91 -0.96 3.58 14.84
N ASP A 92 -0.11 4.61 14.78
CA ASP A 92 -0.49 5.97 15.16
C ASP A 92 -1.52 6.59 14.21
N ALA A 93 -2.41 7.42 14.75
CA ALA A 93 -3.42 8.11 13.95
C ALA A 93 -2.84 9.37 13.30
N GLY A 94 -3.12 9.56 12.01
CA GLY A 94 -2.75 10.77 11.29
C GLY A 94 -1.27 10.86 10.94
N VAL A 95 -0.53 9.74 11.01
CA VAL A 95 0.84 9.67 10.51
C VAL A 95 0.82 9.49 9.01
N VAL A 96 1.70 10.23 8.34
CA VAL A 96 1.99 10.08 6.91
C VAL A 96 3.47 9.80 6.77
N GLU A 97 3.83 8.69 6.16
CA GLU A 97 5.21 8.36 5.83
C GLU A 97 5.38 8.31 4.31
N HIS A 98 6.31 9.13 3.82
CA HIS A 98 6.57 9.31 2.39
C HIS A 98 7.53 8.25 1.85
N ASP A 99 8.66 8.06 2.53
CA ASP A 99 9.74 7.16 2.11
C ASP A 99 10.01 6.09 3.15
N GLY A 100 10.51 4.94 2.69
CA GLY A 100 10.91 3.85 3.56
C GLY A 100 12.15 4.23 4.36
N LYS A 101 12.16 3.91 5.66
CA LYS A 101 13.31 4.19 6.54
C LYS A 101 14.38 3.09 6.55
N ASN A 102 14.17 2.02 5.79
CA ASN A 102 15.01 0.85 5.77
C ASN A 102 15.15 0.28 4.35
N ASN A 103 16.17 -0.58 4.19
CA ASN A 103 16.48 -1.26 2.92
C ASN A 103 16.54 -0.27 1.75
N GLY A 104 16.04 -0.61 0.57
CA GLY A 104 16.06 0.24 -0.63
C GLY A 104 15.40 1.62 -0.51
N GLY A 105 14.91 2.02 0.67
CA GLY A 105 14.45 3.38 0.97
C GLY A 105 13.09 3.74 0.38
N VAL A 106 12.43 2.79 -0.28
CA VAL A 106 11.19 3.01 -1.02
C VAL A 106 10.20 1.89 -0.73
N TYR A 107 8.95 2.27 -0.48
CA TYR A 107 7.86 1.32 -0.40
C TYR A 107 7.38 0.90 -1.77
N THR A 108 7.22 -0.41 -1.96
CA THR A 108 6.60 -1.00 -3.16
C THR A 108 5.47 -1.94 -2.73
N HIS A 109 4.71 -2.48 -3.67
CA HIS A 109 3.74 -3.54 -3.36
C HIS A 109 4.36 -4.73 -2.63
N THR A 110 5.62 -5.04 -2.93
CA THR A 110 6.34 -6.15 -2.27
C THR A 110 6.79 -5.81 -0.84
N SER A 111 6.66 -4.55 -0.40
CA SER A 111 6.81 -4.18 1.01
C SER A 111 5.81 -4.90 1.91
N ILE A 112 4.58 -5.13 1.43
CA ILE A 112 3.58 -5.91 2.16
C ILE A 112 4.04 -7.36 2.31
N ILE A 113 4.55 -7.96 1.23
CA ILE A 113 5.07 -9.34 1.24
C ILE A 113 6.24 -9.47 2.21
N LYS A 114 7.18 -8.51 2.18
CA LYS A 114 8.33 -8.53 3.08
C LYS A 114 7.95 -8.31 4.53
N PHE A 115 6.97 -7.42 4.80
CA PHE A 115 6.39 -7.28 6.14
C PHE A 115 5.82 -8.61 6.65
N LEU A 116 5.03 -9.32 5.83
CA LEU A 116 4.46 -10.62 6.20
C LEU A 116 5.54 -11.68 6.45
N LYS A 117 6.58 -11.72 5.61
CA LYS A 117 7.75 -12.57 5.80
C LYS A 117 8.39 -12.31 7.17
N ASN A 118 8.63 -11.04 7.51
CA ASN A 118 9.23 -10.67 8.80
C ASN A 118 8.30 -11.01 9.97
N LEU A 119 7.00 -10.72 9.84
CA LEU A 119 5.98 -10.97 10.87
C LEU A 119 5.91 -12.44 11.28
N TRP A 120 6.06 -13.36 10.32
CA TRP A 120 6.01 -14.81 10.56
C TRP A 120 7.38 -15.48 10.55
N ASN A 121 8.46 -14.69 10.54
CA ASN A 121 9.83 -15.19 10.54
C ASN A 121 10.08 -16.26 9.45
N LEU A 122 9.69 -15.96 8.21
CA LEU A 122 9.92 -16.84 7.06
C LEU A 122 11.35 -16.69 6.53
N ASP A 123 11.98 -17.82 6.16
CA ASP A 123 13.43 -17.91 5.94
C ASP A 123 13.95 -17.17 4.70
N ALA A 124 13.14 -17.01 3.66
CA ALA A 124 13.61 -16.51 2.36
C ALA A 124 12.72 -15.39 1.79
N ASP A 125 13.36 -14.43 1.12
CA ASP A 125 12.66 -13.49 0.25
C ASP A 125 12.23 -14.19 -1.04
N LEU A 126 11.01 -13.90 -1.50
CA LEU A 126 10.46 -14.55 -2.70
C LEU A 126 11.14 -14.09 -4.00
N THR A 127 11.57 -12.83 -4.05
CA THR A 127 12.19 -12.20 -5.22
C THR A 127 13.23 -11.16 -4.81
N PRO A 128 14.20 -10.82 -5.69
CA PRO A 128 15.13 -9.71 -5.42
C PRO A 128 14.41 -8.39 -5.12
N ARG A 129 13.29 -8.11 -5.82
CA ARG A 129 12.43 -6.95 -5.54
C ARG A 129 11.84 -6.97 -4.12
N THR A 130 11.38 -8.13 -3.66
CA THR A 130 10.92 -8.29 -2.29
C THR A 130 12.06 -8.01 -1.33
N ALA A 131 13.22 -8.66 -1.49
CA ALA A 131 14.39 -8.46 -0.65
C ALA A 131 14.88 -7.00 -0.59
N TRP A 132 14.73 -6.24 -1.67
CA TRP A 132 15.12 -4.83 -1.74
C TRP A 132 14.13 -3.87 -1.08
N SER A 133 12.84 -4.17 -1.13
CA SER A 133 11.79 -3.23 -0.71
C SER A 133 11.87 -2.87 0.78
N ALA A 134 11.49 -1.63 1.09
CA ALA A 134 11.35 -1.18 2.47
C ALA A 134 10.18 -1.88 3.18
N THR A 135 10.20 -1.91 4.50
CA THR A 135 9.14 -2.45 5.35
C THR A 135 8.76 -1.44 6.42
N PHE A 136 7.60 -1.62 7.04
CA PHE A 136 6.93 -0.60 7.86
C PHE A 136 6.67 -1.06 9.31
N GLU A 137 7.43 -2.03 9.83
CA GLU A 137 7.29 -2.53 11.20
C GLU A 137 7.53 -1.43 12.23
N HIS A 138 8.38 -0.44 11.94
CA HIS A 138 8.67 0.69 12.83
C HIS A 138 7.48 1.64 13.02
N LEU A 139 6.41 1.51 12.23
CA LEU A 139 5.17 2.28 12.40
C LEU A 139 4.22 1.65 13.42
N PHE A 140 4.51 0.43 13.87
CA PHE A 140 3.74 -0.21 14.93
C PHE A 140 4.21 0.27 16.29
N ARG A 141 3.23 0.45 17.17
CA ARG A 141 3.40 0.79 18.58
C ARG A 141 3.59 -0.47 19.41
N ASP A 142 4.23 -0.34 20.55
CA ASP A 142 4.35 -1.43 21.54
C ASP A 142 3.01 -1.74 22.26
N SER A 143 2.06 -0.80 22.21
CA SER A 143 0.74 -0.93 22.84
C SER A 143 -0.37 -0.41 21.92
N PRO A 144 -1.51 -1.12 21.84
CA PRO A 144 -2.63 -0.66 21.03
C PRO A 144 -3.20 0.62 21.63
N ARG A 145 -3.65 1.56 20.81
CA ARG A 145 -4.25 2.77 21.34
C ARG A 145 -5.58 2.43 21.98
N THR A 146 -5.88 3.11 23.08
CA THR A 146 -7.17 3.02 23.75
C THR A 146 -8.20 3.78 22.93
N ILE A 147 -9.30 3.11 22.57
CA ILE A 147 -10.43 3.77 21.92
C ILE A 147 -11.02 4.80 22.89
N GLY A 148 -10.96 6.08 22.52
CA GLY A 148 -11.91 7.05 23.04
C GLY A 148 -13.29 6.71 22.44
N ARG A 149 -14.02 5.78 23.06
CA ARG A 149 -15.37 5.42 22.61
C ARG A 149 -16.32 6.53 23.03
N SER A 150 -16.42 7.60 22.26
CA SER A 150 -17.59 8.48 22.33
C SER A 150 -18.74 7.84 21.55
N VAL A 151 -19.45 6.91 22.20
CA VAL A 151 -20.85 6.65 21.86
C VAL A 151 -21.65 7.79 22.47
N THR A 152 -21.83 8.87 21.73
CA THR A 152 -22.88 9.84 22.05
C THR A 152 -24.21 9.32 21.51
N THR A 153 -25.01 8.74 22.39
CA THR A 153 -26.47 8.77 22.25
C THR A 153 -26.88 10.24 22.20
N ASN A 154 -27.67 10.63 21.20
CA ASN A 154 -28.17 11.98 20.91
C ASN A 154 -27.24 12.86 20.06
N GLY A 155 -27.44 12.78 18.74
CA GLY A 155 -27.57 13.98 17.89
C GLY A 155 -26.31 14.71 17.43
N SER A 156 -25.10 14.33 17.85
CA SER A 156 -23.88 14.98 17.32
C SER A 156 -22.93 13.96 16.70
N LYS A 157 -22.74 14.05 15.37
CA LYS A 157 -21.74 13.28 14.63
C LYS A 157 -20.36 13.94 14.78
N LYS A 158 -19.41 13.28 15.45
CA LYS A 158 -17.97 13.59 15.39
C LYS A 158 -17.13 12.33 15.65
N PRO A 159 -15.91 12.21 15.11
CA PRO A 159 -15.60 12.08 13.69
C PRO A 159 -15.06 10.66 13.38
N PHE A 160 -14.96 10.34 12.09
CA PHE A 160 -13.99 9.36 11.58
C PHE A 160 -12.56 9.77 12.03
N TYR A 161 -11.52 8.99 11.77
CA TYR A 161 -10.11 9.35 12.05
C TYR A 161 -9.65 9.11 13.50
N CYS A 162 -9.49 7.84 13.88
CA CYS A 162 -8.53 7.55 14.92
C CYS A 162 -7.73 6.28 14.65
N TRP A 163 -7.68 5.69 13.44
CA TRP A 163 -6.95 4.42 13.23
C TRP A 163 -6.07 4.35 12.00
N ILE A 164 -5.88 5.46 11.30
CA ILE A 164 -5.30 5.46 9.95
C ILE A 164 -3.91 6.08 9.98
N CYS A 165 -2.92 5.32 9.53
CA CYS A 165 -1.60 5.76 9.10
C CYS A 165 -1.52 5.62 7.58
N ILE A 166 -0.97 6.62 6.90
CA ILE A 166 -0.86 6.64 5.43
C ILE A 166 0.59 6.39 5.05
N LEU A 167 0.79 5.42 4.17
CA LEU A 167 2.03 5.15 3.47
C LEU A 167 1.88 5.61 2.02
N ILE A 168 2.95 6.17 1.46
CA ILE A 168 3.06 6.34 0.02
C ILE A 168 3.82 5.13 -0.53
N ILE A 169 3.18 4.35 -1.40
CA ILE A 169 3.75 3.14 -2.00
C ILE A 169 3.85 3.32 -3.50
N TYR A 170 4.94 2.87 -4.10
CA TYR A 170 5.08 2.81 -5.55
C TYR A 170 4.45 1.53 -6.11
N THR A 171 3.75 1.65 -7.24
CA THR A 171 3.27 0.46 -7.95
C THR A 171 4.46 -0.31 -8.52
N SER A 172 4.33 -1.63 -8.58
CA SER A 172 5.16 -2.38 -9.52
C SER A 172 4.58 -2.13 -10.90
N ILE A 173 5.40 -1.87 -11.93
CA ILE A 173 4.86 -1.69 -13.28
C ILE A 173 4.27 -3.02 -13.72
N ILE A 174 2.95 -3.07 -13.81
CA ILE A 174 2.21 -4.08 -14.55
C ILE A 174 1.85 -3.40 -15.86
N LEU A 175 2.48 -3.82 -16.96
CA LEU A 175 2.03 -3.46 -18.30
C LEU A 175 0.79 -4.33 -18.58
N PHE A 176 -0.33 -3.67 -18.91
CA PHE A 176 -1.50 -4.33 -19.50
C PHE A 176 -1.19 -4.80 -20.92
#